data_AF-A0A0N0VHM2-F1
#
_entry.id   AF-A0A0N0VHM2-F1
#
_cell.length_a   1.000
_cell.length_b   1.000
_cell.length_c   1.000
_cell.angle_alpha   90.00
_cell.angle_beta   90.00
_cell.angle_gamma   90.00
#
_symmetry.space_group_name_H-M   'P 1'
#
loop_
_entity.id
_entity.type
_entity.pdbx_description
1 polymer ?
#
loop_
_entity_poly.entity_id
_entity_poly.type
_entity_poly.pdbx_seq_one_letter_code
_entity_poly.pdbx_strand_id
1 'polypeptide(L)'
;MSLTSKFIGGMKHLLKGGSVKYLAAGEPYCPFGEEFGLTVIPEYLLEDDLMKLRRGYVDVYTRNSDHIVLNDGRFQLPPLPPSSFLPLVERLEQDDIVPKGWLNNQTANLYEPGDFIRAHIDNLFVYDDIFAICSLGSNALLRLVHVQNGEELDVMVPDRSVYIMSGPARYVYFHMVLPVEAQRFSLVLRRSIIDSDGGFRPITTPIGDIMPYKATRILNALYSRQVGGVRVTVDDDFLEHADIGAFDTSRWVKRLHPLRDWSLLRQLDEDEARIEELREKRFIDVDFSWRYKELREYYKAMEESLLAPHATPATPATPHVDTKG
;
A
#
# COMPACT_ATOMS: atom_id res chain seq x y z
N MET A 1 11.86 23.46 -13.32
CA MET A 1 12.36 24.16 -12.12
C MET A 1 13.87 24.35 -12.24
N SER A 2 14.42 25.44 -11.69
CA SER A 2 15.84 25.83 -11.82
C SER A 2 16.74 24.94 -10.94
N LEU A 3 17.94 24.56 -11.40
CA LEU A 3 18.95 23.79 -10.64
C LEU A 3 19.18 24.32 -9.20
N THR A 4 18.94 25.61 -8.97
CA THR A 4 19.04 26.26 -7.66
C THR A 4 18.04 25.74 -6.62
N SER A 5 16.84 25.29 -7.00
CA SER A 5 15.84 24.81 -6.01
C SER A 5 16.21 23.42 -5.45
N LYS A 6 16.69 22.51 -6.30
CA LYS A 6 17.15 21.18 -5.89
C LYS A 6 18.42 21.26 -5.02
N PHE A 7 19.30 22.22 -5.30
CA PHE A 7 20.53 22.43 -4.53
C PHE A 7 20.26 22.97 -3.11
N ILE A 8 19.38 23.98 -2.99
CA ILE A 8 19.00 24.55 -1.69
C ILE A 8 18.17 23.55 -0.86
N GLY A 9 17.24 22.84 -1.51
CA GLY A 9 16.49 21.75 -0.88
C GLY A 9 17.39 20.62 -0.41
N GLY A 10 18.38 20.23 -1.22
CA GLY A 10 19.34 19.19 -0.89
C GLY A 10 20.28 19.54 0.26
N MET A 11 20.81 20.76 0.33
CA MET A 11 21.59 21.22 1.48
C MET A 11 20.77 21.21 2.77
N LYS A 12 19.51 21.65 2.71
CA LYS A 12 18.60 21.62 3.87
C LYS A 12 18.29 20.19 4.32
N HIS A 13 18.13 19.26 3.37
CA HIS A 13 17.95 17.82 3.65
C HIS A 13 19.13 17.24 4.41
N LEU A 14 20.35 17.47 3.90
CA LEU A 14 21.57 16.99 4.54
C LEU A 14 21.80 17.60 5.92
N LEU A 15 21.52 18.90 6.10
CA LEU A 15 21.63 19.57 7.40
C LEU A 15 20.67 18.99 8.45
N LYS A 16 19.56 18.38 8.03
CA LYS A 16 18.62 17.67 8.91
C LYS A 16 19.05 16.22 9.19
N GLY A 17 20.17 15.77 8.64
CA GLY A 17 20.65 14.39 8.77
C GLY A 17 20.16 13.45 7.67
N GLY A 18 19.52 13.97 6.62
CA GLY A 18 19.08 13.20 5.46
C GLY A 18 20.25 12.54 4.71
N SER A 19 19.95 11.49 3.96
CA SER A 19 20.93 10.72 3.21
C SER A 19 21.44 11.47 1.98
N VAL A 20 22.73 11.32 1.67
CA VAL A 20 23.32 11.84 0.43
C VAL A 20 22.70 11.16 -0.79
N LYS A 21 22.30 9.88 -0.66
CA LYS A 21 21.69 9.10 -1.72
C LYS A 21 20.35 9.68 -2.16
N TYR A 22 19.58 10.30 -1.27
CA TYR A 22 18.33 10.97 -1.63
C TYR A 22 18.52 12.08 -2.66
N LEU A 23 19.67 12.76 -2.64
CA LEU A 23 19.96 13.82 -3.61
C LEU A 23 20.15 13.30 -5.03
N ALA A 24 20.53 12.02 -5.16
CA ALA A 24 20.66 11.32 -6.44
C ALA A 24 19.31 10.81 -6.96
N ALA A 25 18.27 10.76 -6.12
CA ALA A 25 16.94 10.34 -6.53
C ALA A 25 16.28 11.36 -7.49
N GLY A 26 15.30 10.87 -8.24
CA GLY A 26 14.35 11.69 -8.97
C GLY A 26 13.53 12.56 -8.02
N GLU A 27 12.98 13.65 -8.55
CA GLU A 27 12.10 14.50 -7.74
C GLU A 27 10.82 13.72 -7.36
N PRO A 28 10.47 13.63 -6.07
CA PRO A 28 9.20 13.06 -5.65
C PRO A 28 8.04 13.80 -6.30
N TYR A 29 7.00 13.06 -6.68
CA TYR A 29 5.78 13.65 -7.22
C TYR A 29 4.55 12.89 -6.72
N CYS A 30 3.43 13.62 -6.62
CA CYS A 30 2.13 13.08 -6.22
C CYS A 30 1.22 13.07 -7.46
N PRO A 31 1.06 11.94 -8.16
CA PRO A 31 0.39 11.89 -9.47
C PRO A 31 -1.04 12.44 -9.47
N PHE A 32 -1.72 12.35 -8.32
CA PHE A 32 -3.12 12.72 -8.13
C PHE A 32 -3.29 13.80 -7.03
N GLY A 33 -2.23 14.54 -6.73
CA GLY A 33 -2.19 15.52 -5.64
C GLY A 33 -1.79 14.93 -4.29
N GLU A 34 -1.33 15.78 -3.37
CA GLU A 34 -0.79 15.36 -2.06
C GLU A 34 -1.86 14.68 -1.18
N GLU A 35 -3.07 15.21 -1.17
CA GLU A 35 -4.21 14.70 -0.37
C GLU A 35 -4.66 13.29 -0.80
N PHE A 36 -4.33 12.87 -2.03
CA PHE A 36 -4.65 11.52 -2.49
C PHE A 36 -3.85 10.44 -1.73
N GLY A 37 -2.68 10.81 -1.20
CA GLY A 37 -1.83 9.88 -0.45
C GLY A 37 -1.06 8.89 -1.31
N LEU A 38 -0.73 9.26 -2.56
CA LEU A 38 0.21 8.51 -3.39
C LEU A 38 1.39 9.38 -3.79
N THR A 39 2.60 8.98 -3.39
CA THR A 39 3.85 9.66 -3.74
C THR A 39 4.77 8.67 -4.44
N VAL A 40 5.35 9.05 -5.58
CA VAL A 40 6.35 8.26 -6.29
C VAL A 40 7.70 8.97 -6.23
N ILE A 41 8.74 8.23 -5.86
CA ILE A 41 10.12 8.71 -5.77
C ILE A 41 10.98 7.89 -6.77
N PRO A 42 11.16 8.37 -8.01
CA PRO A 42 11.95 7.68 -9.02
C PRO A 42 13.43 7.59 -8.63
N GLU A 43 14.14 6.57 -9.12
CA GLU A 43 15.59 6.40 -8.92
C GLU A 43 16.05 6.49 -7.45
N TYR A 44 15.15 6.19 -6.50
CA TYR A 44 15.49 6.19 -5.08
C TYR A 44 16.37 4.99 -4.70
N LEU A 45 16.19 3.86 -5.39
CA LEU A 45 16.98 2.65 -5.20
C LEU A 45 18.29 2.76 -5.99
N LEU A 46 19.42 2.85 -5.27
CA LEU A 46 20.73 2.95 -5.89
C LEU A 46 21.39 1.57 -6.01
N GLU A 47 22.48 1.47 -6.77
CA GLU A 47 23.12 0.19 -7.14
C GLU A 47 23.34 -0.77 -5.96
N ASP A 48 23.80 -0.27 -4.80
CA ASP A 48 24.04 -1.14 -3.65
C ASP A 48 22.74 -1.65 -3.01
N ASP A 49 21.65 -0.88 -3.06
CA ASP A 49 20.32 -1.35 -2.65
C ASP A 49 19.82 -2.43 -3.61
N LEU A 50 20.00 -2.22 -4.93
CA LEU A 50 19.63 -3.20 -5.95
C LEU A 50 20.39 -4.51 -5.76
N MET A 51 21.69 -4.44 -5.49
CA MET A 51 22.52 -5.61 -5.22
C MET A 51 22.07 -6.36 -3.97
N LYS A 52 21.77 -5.65 -2.87
CA LYS A 52 21.31 -6.27 -1.61
C LYS A 52 19.94 -6.91 -1.73
N LEU A 53 18.99 -6.22 -2.37
CA LEU A 53 17.64 -6.74 -2.64
C LEU A 53 17.71 -7.95 -3.58
N ARG A 54 18.49 -7.86 -4.66
CA ARG A 54 18.71 -8.96 -5.60
C ARG A 54 19.30 -10.17 -4.95
N ARG A 55 20.35 -9.99 -4.14
CA ARG A 55 20.92 -11.08 -3.36
C ARG A 55 19.89 -11.71 -2.44
N GLY A 56 19.06 -10.90 -1.77
CA GLY A 56 18.01 -11.38 -0.88
C GLY A 56 16.99 -12.27 -1.58
N TYR A 57 16.39 -11.79 -2.66
CA TYR A 57 15.38 -12.60 -3.36
C TYR A 57 15.98 -13.80 -4.10
N VAL A 58 17.22 -13.72 -4.60
CA VAL A 58 17.93 -14.87 -5.20
C VAL A 58 18.26 -15.92 -4.13
N ASP A 59 18.70 -15.50 -2.95
CA ASP A 59 18.96 -16.42 -1.82
C ASP A 59 17.67 -17.16 -1.43
N VAL A 60 16.53 -16.47 -1.39
CA VAL A 60 15.22 -17.09 -1.15
C VAL A 60 14.81 -18.02 -2.29
N TYR A 61 14.96 -17.59 -3.54
CA TYR A 61 14.62 -18.40 -4.70
C TYR A 61 15.43 -19.69 -4.78
N THR A 62 16.71 -19.64 -4.39
CA THR A 62 17.62 -20.81 -4.46
C THR A 62 17.53 -21.73 -3.24
N ARG A 63 17.20 -21.21 -2.05
CA ARG A 63 17.22 -21.99 -0.80
C ARG A 63 15.84 -22.38 -0.28
N ASN A 64 14.81 -21.60 -0.63
CA ASN A 64 13.45 -21.73 -0.11
C ASN A 64 12.42 -21.78 -1.26
N SER A 65 12.79 -22.34 -2.41
CA SER A 65 11.92 -22.47 -3.58
C SER A 65 10.59 -23.15 -3.26
N ASP A 66 10.61 -24.14 -2.35
CA ASP A 66 9.44 -24.93 -1.98
C ASP A 66 8.37 -24.12 -1.22
N HIS A 67 8.73 -22.92 -0.75
CA HIS A 67 7.83 -22.00 -0.06
C HIS A 67 7.35 -20.85 -0.94
N ILE A 68 7.70 -20.83 -2.23
CA ILE A 68 7.18 -19.85 -3.19
C ILE A 68 5.77 -20.26 -3.60
N VAL A 69 4.83 -19.31 -3.48
CA VAL A 69 3.42 -19.54 -3.79
C VAL A 69 3.00 -18.67 -4.96
N LEU A 70 2.30 -19.24 -5.93
CA LEU A 70 1.59 -18.48 -6.96
C LEU A 70 0.35 -17.86 -6.31
N ASN A 71 0.29 -16.53 -6.25
CA ASN A 71 -0.79 -15.79 -5.64
C ASN A 71 -1.23 -14.64 -6.56
N ASP A 72 -2.51 -14.61 -6.94
CA ASP A 72 -3.09 -13.57 -7.80
C ASP A 72 -2.29 -13.29 -9.10
N GLY A 73 -1.73 -14.32 -9.73
CA GLY A 73 -1.03 -14.19 -11.00
C GLY A 73 0.43 -13.74 -10.90
N ARG A 74 1.07 -13.90 -9.72
CA ARG A 74 2.51 -13.65 -9.50
C ARG A 74 3.08 -14.58 -8.44
N PHE A 75 4.40 -14.62 -8.30
CA PHE A 75 5.05 -15.37 -7.21
C PHE A 75 5.18 -14.51 -5.96
N GLN A 76 4.55 -14.92 -4.87
CA GLN A 76 4.82 -14.40 -3.53
C GLN A 76 5.99 -15.19 -2.92
N LEU A 77 7.04 -14.46 -2.57
CA LEU A 77 8.25 -15.04 -2.00
C LEU A 77 8.14 -15.16 -0.47
N PRO A 78 8.84 -16.14 0.13
CA PRO A 78 9.12 -16.13 1.57
C PRO A 78 9.74 -14.80 2.04
N PRO A 79 9.63 -14.45 3.33
CA PRO A 79 10.27 -13.26 3.88
C PRO A 79 11.75 -13.17 3.51
N LEU A 80 12.17 -12.01 2.99
CA LEU A 80 13.58 -11.82 2.66
C LEU A 80 14.43 -11.70 3.93
N PRO A 81 15.73 -12.06 3.89
CA PRO A 81 16.63 -11.79 5.00
C PRO A 81 16.65 -10.29 5.36
N PRO A 82 16.52 -9.89 6.64
CA PRO A 82 16.54 -8.48 7.03
C PRO A 82 17.79 -7.73 6.55
N SER A 83 18.94 -8.40 6.47
CA SER A 83 20.18 -7.81 5.94
C SER A 83 20.08 -7.32 4.49
N SER A 84 19.12 -7.84 3.71
CA SER A 84 18.88 -7.45 2.31
C SER A 84 18.15 -6.12 2.17
N PHE A 85 17.43 -5.65 3.19
CA PHE A 85 16.58 -4.45 3.08
C PHE A 85 16.54 -3.54 4.32
N LEU A 86 17.04 -3.95 5.48
CA LEU A 86 17.17 -3.09 6.67
C LEU A 86 17.87 -1.76 6.37
N PRO A 87 19.02 -1.73 5.65
CA PRO A 87 19.69 -0.47 5.34
C PRO A 87 18.83 0.46 4.47
N LEU A 88 17.96 -0.10 3.62
CA LEU A 88 17.02 0.68 2.82
C LEU A 88 15.90 1.26 3.69
N VAL A 89 15.40 0.50 4.67
CA VAL A 89 14.43 1.02 5.65
C VAL A 89 15.03 2.13 6.49
N GLU A 90 16.22 1.92 7.04
CA GLU A 90 16.93 2.95 7.81
C GLU A 90 17.11 4.24 6.99
N ARG A 91 17.35 4.11 5.68
CA ARG A 91 17.43 5.25 4.78
C ARG A 91 16.08 5.91 4.52
N LEU A 92 15.01 5.15 4.32
CA LEU A 92 13.64 5.69 4.22
C LEU A 92 13.24 6.47 5.48
N GLU A 93 13.64 5.98 6.66
CA GLU A 93 13.44 6.66 7.95
C GLU A 93 14.34 7.90 8.07
N GLN A 94 15.61 7.81 7.65
CA GLN A 94 16.56 8.93 7.67
C GLN A 94 16.15 10.07 6.72
N ASP A 95 15.54 9.73 5.60
CA ASP A 95 15.10 10.68 4.57
C ASP A 95 13.71 11.26 4.86
N ASP A 96 13.13 11.00 6.04
CA ASP A 96 11.79 11.42 6.46
C ASP A 96 10.68 10.98 5.47
N ILE A 97 10.93 9.93 4.68
CA ILE A 97 9.93 9.36 3.73
C ILE A 97 8.90 8.53 4.50
N VAL A 98 9.34 7.84 5.55
CA VAL A 98 8.47 7.16 6.51
C VAL A 98 8.88 7.52 7.93
N PRO A 99 7.95 7.50 8.90
CA PRO A 99 8.31 7.76 10.28
C PRO A 99 9.30 6.71 10.82
N LYS A 100 10.25 7.16 11.63
CA LYS A 100 11.24 6.29 12.26
C LYS A 100 10.58 5.20 13.11
N GLY A 101 10.95 3.95 12.87
CA GLY A 101 10.44 2.78 13.59
C GLY A 101 9.03 2.36 13.20
N TRP A 102 8.46 2.94 12.13
CA TRP A 102 7.10 2.64 11.71
C TRP A 102 6.97 1.26 11.05
N LEU A 103 7.85 0.97 10.09
CA LEU A 103 7.77 -0.24 9.27
C LEU A 103 8.21 -1.47 10.07
N ASN A 104 7.36 -2.50 10.12
CA ASN A 104 7.62 -3.72 10.86
C ASN A 104 7.19 -5.03 10.13
N ASN A 105 6.82 -4.94 8.86
CA ASN A 105 6.38 -6.08 8.08
C ASN A 105 6.85 -5.94 6.64
N GLN A 106 7.07 -7.07 5.98
CA GLN A 106 7.47 -7.14 4.58
C GLN A 106 6.63 -8.15 3.78
N THR A 107 6.48 -7.90 2.48
CA THR A 107 6.04 -8.89 1.50
C THR A 107 6.81 -8.70 0.22
N ALA A 108 7.47 -9.78 -0.22
CA ALA A 108 8.25 -9.79 -1.44
C ALA A 108 7.47 -10.49 -2.55
N ASN A 109 7.40 -9.86 -3.72
CA ASN A 109 6.70 -10.38 -4.89
C ASN A 109 7.62 -10.36 -6.11
N LEU A 110 7.59 -11.43 -6.89
CA LEU A 110 8.26 -11.57 -8.17
C LEU A 110 7.20 -11.77 -9.25
N TYR A 111 7.31 -10.99 -10.33
CA TYR A 111 6.44 -10.99 -11.48
C TYR A 111 7.27 -11.35 -12.70
N GLU A 112 6.84 -12.36 -13.44
CA GLU A 112 7.33 -12.67 -14.79
C GLU A 112 6.56 -11.84 -15.84
N PRO A 113 7.05 -11.73 -17.09
CA PRO A 113 6.30 -11.05 -18.15
C PRO A 113 4.88 -11.61 -18.30
N GLY A 114 3.87 -10.74 -18.21
CA GLY A 114 2.46 -11.10 -18.21
C GLY A 114 1.84 -11.29 -16.82
N ASP A 115 2.64 -11.45 -15.76
CA ASP A 115 2.16 -11.54 -14.39
C ASP A 115 1.55 -10.22 -13.92
N PHE A 116 0.61 -10.31 -12.99
CA PHE A 116 -0.17 -9.20 -12.47
C PHE A 116 -0.49 -9.38 -10.99
N ILE A 117 -1.23 -8.42 -10.43
CA ILE A 117 -1.91 -8.55 -9.14
C ILE A 117 -3.30 -7.98 -9.32
N ARG A 118 -4.32 -8.76 -8.94
CA ARG A 118 -5.73 -8.34 -9.06
C ARG A 118 -6.04 -7.14 -8.16
N ALA A 119 -7.12 -6.44 -8.48
CA ALA A 119 -7.66 -5.39 -7.62
C ALA A 119 -7.91 -5.92 -6.21
N HIS A 120 -7.30 -5.29 -5.22
CA HIS A 120 -7.52 -5.59 -3.83
C HIS A 120 -7.27 -4.34 -2.99
N ILE A 121 -7.67 -4.42 -1.72
CA ILE A 121 -7.30 -3.47 -0.68
C ILE A 121 -6.61 -4.27 0.39
N ASP A 122 -5.43 -3.81 0.81
CA ASP A 122 -4.71 -4.41 1.91
C ASP A 122 -5.52 -4.31 3.20
N ASN A 123 -5.43 -5.35 4.02
CA ASN A 123 -6.29 -5.52 5.18
C ASN A 123 -6.39 -4.25 6.04
N LEU A 124 -7.59 -3.68 6.12
CA LEU A 124 -7.92 -2.43 6.80
C LEU A 124 -7.76 -2.52 8.32
N PHE A 125 -7.77 -3.72 8.88
CA PHE A 125 -7.70 -3.94 10.31
C PHE A 125 -6.27 -4.24 10.79
N VAL A 126 -5.55 -5.10 10.06
CA VAL A 126 -4.23 -5.63 10.43
C VAL A 126 -3.09 -4.67 10.12
N TYR A 127 -3.17 -3.94 9.01
CA TYR A 127 -2.11 -3.03 8.56
C TYR A 127 -2.49 -1.57 8.78
N ASP A 128 -1.52 -0.72 9.11
CA ASP A 128 -1.76 0.72 9.28
C ASP A 128 -1.75 1.49 7.97
N ASP A 129 -1.62 2.81 8.06
CA ASP A 129 -1.79 3.75 6.95
C ASP A 129 -0.67 3.68 5.90
N ILE A 130 0.60 3.72 6.33
CA ILE A 130 1.73 3.94 5.43
C ILE A 130 2.29 2.62 4.88
N PHE A 131 2.29 2.52 3.55
CA PHE A 131 2.91 1.45 2.79
C PHE A 131 4.05 2.04 1.95
N ALA A 132 5.25 1.49 2.09
CA ALA A 132 6.40 1.83 1.25
C ALA A 132 6.74 0.66 0.33
N ILE A 133 6.62 0.85 -0.98
CA ILE A 133 6.81 -0.21 -1.96
C ILE A 133 8.03 0.11 -2.83
N CYS A 134 9.02 -0.77 -2.77
CA CYS A 134 10.22 -0.70 -3.60
C CYS A 134 9.95 -1.45 -4.91
N SER A 135 10.29 -0.85 -6.05
CA SER A 135 10.12 -1.45 -7.39
C SER A 135 11.46 -1.61 -8.10
N LEU A 136 11.74 -2.81 -8.61
CA LEU A 136 12.99 -3.17 -9.28
C LEU A 136 12.72 -4.08 -10.49
N GLY A 137 13.51 -3.95 -11.54
CA GLY A 137 13.59 -4.87 -12.68
C GLY A 137 12.82 -4.37 -13.89
N SER A 138 11.63 -3.79 -13.68
CA SER A 138 10.84 -3.17 -14.73
C SER A 138 9.91 -2.10 -14.18
N ASN A 139 9.45 -1.23 -15.09
CA ASN A 139 8.30 -0.37 -14.84
C ASN A 139 7.04 -1.21 -14.64
N ALA A 140 6.03 -0.62 -14.00
CA ALA A 140 4.72 -1.22 -13.83
C ALA A 140 3.61 -0.19 -13.90
N LEU A 141 2.47 -0.55 -14.49
CA LEU A 141 1.27 0.28 -14.50
C LEU A 141 0.41 -0.10 -13.29
N LEU A 142 0.36 0.81 -12.32
CA LEU A 142 -0.51 0.68 -11.15
C LEU A 142 -1.86 1.30 -11.50
N ARG A 143 -2.93 0.52 -11.39
CA ARG A 143 -4.31 0.99 -11.52
C ARG A 143 -4.98 1.05 -10.17
N LEU A 144 -5.63 2.16 -9.91
CA LEU A 144 -6.39 2.46 -8.70
C LEU A 144 -7.87 2.60 -9.09
N VAL A 145 -8.75 1.90 -8.38
CA VAL A 145 -10.19 1.98 -8.62
C VAL A 145 -10.94 2.33 -7.34
N HIS A 146 -11.63 3.46 -7.33
CA HIS A 146 -12.34 3.94 -6.15
C HIS A 146 -13.47 2.96 -5.77
N VAL A 147 -13.54 2.58 -4.49
CA VAL A 147 -14.44 1.50 -4.00
C VAL A 147 -15.93 1.82 -4.13
N GLN A 148 -16.31 3.08 -4.06
CA GLN A 148 -17.70 3.51 -4.22
C GLN A 148 -18.05 3.82 -5.68
N ASN A 149 -17.44 4.83 -6.29
CA ASN A 149 -17.89 5.33 -7.60
C ASN A 149 -17.27 4.59 -8.81
N GLY A 150 -16.24 3.75 -8.61
CA GLY A 150 -15.53 3.07 -9.69
C GLY A 150 -14.76 4.02 -10.61
N GLU A 151 -14.32 5.18 -10.12
CA GLU A 151 -13.31 6.01 -10.78
C GLU A 151 -12.01 5.21 -10.94
N GLU A 152 -11.41 5.24 -12.13
CA GLU A 152 -10.15 4.56 -12.41
C GLU A 152 -9.04 5.59 -12.64
N LEU A 153 -7.91 5.37 -11.98
CA LEU A 153 -6.72 6.20 -12.08
C LEU A 153 -5.52 5.29 -12.33
N ASP A 154 -4.75 5.63 -13.36
CA ASP A 154 -3.58 4.86 -13.77
C ASP A 154 -2.30 5.68 -13.56
N VAL A 155 -1.26 5.05 -13.01
CA VAL A 155 0.04 5.69 -12.79
C VAL A 155 1.18 4.73 -13.13
N MET A 156 2.19 5.25 -13.81
CA MET A 156 3.43 4.52 -14.03
C MET A 156 4.29 4.53 -12.77
N VAL A 157 4.61 3.35 -12.25
CA VAL A 157 5.65 3.14 -11.25
C VAL A 157 6.93 2.78 -11.98
N PRO A 158 7.95 3.66 -11.99
CA PRO A 158 9.19 3.38 -12.70
C PRO A 158 10.01 2.30 -11.99
N ASP A 159 10.90 1.65 -12.74
CA ASP A 159 12.00 0.87 -12.17
C ASP A 159 12.84 1.73 -11.21
N ARG A 160 13.51 1.08 -10.26
CA ARG A 160 14.38 1.70 -9.25
C ARG A 160 13.70 2.76 -8.38
N SER A 161 12.38 2.71 -8.28
CA SER A 161 11.59 3.66 -7.51
C SER A 161 11.17 3.12 -6.14
N VAL A 162 10.80 4.04 -5.26
CA VAL A 162 9.91 3.75 -4.13
C VAL A 162 8.63 4.53 -4.34
N TYR A 163 7.48 3.91 -4.10
CA TYR A 163 6.23 4.66 -3.99
C TYR A 163 5.60 4.44 -2.61
N ILE A 164 4.98 5.49 -2.10
CA ILE A 164 4.32 5.53 -0.81
C ILE A 164 2.82 5.60 -1.04
N MET A 165 2.08 4.68 -0.44
CA MET A 165 0.62 4.75 -0.34
C MET A 165 0.23 5.01 1.11
N SER A 166 -0.66 5.98 1.30
CA SER A 166 -1.30 6.33 2.56
C SER A 166 -2.66 6.98 2.27
N GLY A 167 -3.42 7.29 3.31
CA GLY A 167 -4.67 8.01 3.21
C GLY A 167 -5.64 7.42 2.17
N PRO A 168 -6.28 8.24 1.33
CA PRO A 168 -7.27 7.76 0.37
C PRO A 168 -6.76 6.63 -0.54
N ALA A 169 -5.54 6.75 -1.08
CA ALA A 169 -4.95 5.73 -1.95
C ALA A 169 -4.90 4.33 -1.30
N ARG A 170 -4.69 4.26 0.03
CA ARG A 170 -4.61 3.00 0.79
C ARG A 170 -5.95 2.48 1.28
N TYR A 171 -6.92 3.36 1.54
CA TYR A 171 -8.17 3.01 2.22
C TYR A 171 -9.40 2.92 1.30
N VAL A 172 -9.47 3.75 0.26
CA VAL A 172 -10.69 3.89 -0.56
C VAL A 172 -10.50 3.56 -2.04
N TYR A 173 -9.30 3.11 -2.42
CA TYR A 173 -9.01 2.62 -3.77
C TYR A 173 -8.55 1.17 -3.73
N PHE A 174 -9.20 0.32 -4.53
CA PHE A 174 -8.61 -0.93 -4.97
C PHE A 174 -7.34 -0.61 -5.74
N HIS A 175 -6.24 -1.30 -5.45
CA HIS A 175 -5.02 -1.19 -6.23
C HIS A 175 -4.70 -2.51 -6.92
N MET A 176 -4.16 -2.41 -8.13
CA MET A 176 -3.71 -3.54 -8.95
C MET A 176 -2.48 -3.13 -9.75
N VAL A 177 -1.64 -4.11 -10.07
CA VAL A 177 -0.56 -3.96 -11.06
C VAL A 177 -1.02 -4.71 -12.28
N LEU A 178 -1.14 -3.98 -13.39
CA LEU A 178 -1.47 -4.57 -14.69
C LEU A 178 -0.32 -5.44 -15.20
N PRO A 179 -0.57 -6.35 -16.17
CA PRO A 179 0.44 -7.27 -16.68
C PRO A 179 1.77 -6.57 -16.99
N VAL A 180 2.85 -7.05 -16.39
CA VAL A 180 4.18 -6.45 -16.55
C VAL A 180 4.82 -6.89 -17.86
N GLU A 181 5.58 -6.00 -18.51
CA GLU A 181 6.24 -6.30 -19.79
C GLU A 181 7.55 -7.08 -19.62
N ALA A 182 8.19 -6.96 -18.46
CA ALA A 182 9.47 -7.59 -18.14
C ALA A 182 9.46 -8.05 -16.67
N GLN A 183 10.44 -8.88 -16.30
CA GLN A 183 10.54 -9.38 -14.93
C GLN A 183 10.64 -8.22 -13.92
N ARG A 184 9.75 -8.23 -12.94
CA ARG A 184 9.67 -7.22 -11.89
C ARG A 184 9.75 -7.85 -10.52
N PHE A 185 10.50 -7.23 -9.64
CA PHE A 185 10.50 -7.50 -8.21
C PHE A 185 9.88 -6.31 -7.46
N SER A 186 9.05 -6.59 -6.47
CA SER A 186 8.61 -5.57 -5.52
C SER A 186 8.73 -6.03 -4.07
N LEU A 187 9.22 -5.14 -3.22
CA LEU A 187 9.21 -5.31 -1.77
C LEU A 187 8.25 -4.31 -1.15
N VAL A 188 7.15 -4.81 -0.60
CA VAL A 188 6.16 -4.03 0.14
C VAL A 188 6.58 -4.01 1.60
N LEU A 189 6.73 -2.83 2.18
CA LEU A 189 7.06 -2.60 3.58
C LEU A 189 5.91 -1.84 4.23
N ARG A 190 5.47 -2.27 5.41
CA ARG A 190 4.33 -1.67 6.11
C ARG A 190 4.39 -1.91 7.62
N ARG A 191 3.47 -1.30 8.36
CA ARG A 191 3.23 -1.60 9.78
C ARG A 191 2.07 -2.57 9.94
N SER A 192 2.30 -3.67 10.64
CA SER A 192 1.35 -4.67 11.11
C SER A 192 1.15 -4.54 12.62
N ILE A 193 -0.06 -4.79 13.09
CA ILE A 193 -0.38 -4.79 14.53
C ILE A 193 -0.05 -6.12 15.23
N ILE A 194 0.24 -7.19 14.47
CA ILE A 194 0.52 -8.55 14.95
C ILE A 194 1.67 -9.17 14.13
N ASP A 195 2.58 -9.90 14.78
CA ASP A 195 3.79 -10.46 14.16
C ASP A 195 3.51 -11.90 13.74
N SER A 196 3.51 -12.17 12.44
CA SER A 196 3.33 -13.53 11.93
C SER A 196 4.54 -13.97 11.12
N ASP A 197 5.17 -15.03 11.64
CA ASP A 197 6.02 -15.99 10.95
C ASP A 197 7.11 -15.44 10.01
N GLY A 198 7.79 -14.36 10.41
CA GLY A 198 9.12 -14.12 9.84
C GLY A 198 9.72 -12.72 9.90
N GLY A 199 9.18 -11.82 10.72
CA GLY A 199 9.90 -10.67 11.27
C GLY A 199 10.24 -9.50 10.34
N PHE A 200 9.96 -8.31 10.86
CA PHE A 200 10.81 -7.13 10.71
C PHE A 200 10.54 -6.14 11.86
N ARG A 201 11.47 -5.94 12.79
CA ARG A 201 11.33 -5.21 14.10
C ARG A 201 10.18 -5.70 15.03
N PRO A 202 10.36 -5.61 16.37
CA PRO A 202 9.30 -5.91 17.32
C PRO A 202 8.09 -4.99 17.13
N ILE A 203 6.89 -5.53 17.30
CA ILE A 203 5.66 -4.77 17.19
C ILE A 203 5.40 -4.05 18.50
N THR A 204 5.24 -2.73 18.44
CA THR A 204 5.05 -1.86 19.61
C THR A 204 3.58 -1.69 20.02
N THR A 205 2.67 -2.48 19.47
CA THR A 205 1.24 -2.46 19.82
C THR A 205 0.99 -3.22 21.12
N PRO A 206 -0.16 -3.00 21.80
CA PRO A 206 -0.50 -3.74 23.04
C PRO A 206 -0.51 -5.27 22.90
N ILE A 207 -0.55 -5.79 21.67
CA ILE A 207 -0.61 -7.22 21.34
C ILE A 207 0.63 -7.70 20.56
N GLY A 208 1.63 -6.84 20.39
CA GLY A 208 2.78 -7.09 19.53
C GLY A 208 3.71 -8.22 19.97
N ASP A 209 3.71 -8.55 21.27
CA ASP A 209 4.57 -9.59 21.87
C ASP A 209 3.90 -10.98 21.92
N ILE A 210 2.76 -11.18 21.25
CA ILE A 210 2.11 -12.48 21.18
C ILE A 210 3.02 -13.46 20.41
N MET A 211 3.29 -14.64 20.99
CA MET A 211 4.11 -15.68 20.36
C MET A 211 3.66 -15.98 18.91
N PRO A 212 4.57 -16.21 17.95
CA PRO A 212 4.23 -16.34 16.52
C PRO A 212 3.09 -17.32 16.21
N TYR A 213 3.06 -18.49 16.83
CA TYR A 213 1.98 -19.48 16.64
C TYR A 213 0.59 -18.94 17.04
N LYS A 214 0.50 -18.14 18.11
CA LYS A 214 -0.75 -17.50 18.50
C LYS A 214 -1.10 -16.37 17.53
N ALA A 215 -0.12 -15.59 17.11
CA ALA A 215 -0.30 -14.52 16.13
C ALA A 215 -0.83 -15.04 14.78
N THR A 216 -0.24 -16.10 14.23
CA THR A 216 -0.71 -16.75 12.99
C THR A 216 -2.11 -17.30 13.14
N ARG A 217 -2.45 -17.91 14.29
CA ARG A 217 -3.83 -18.34 14.56
C ARG A 217 -4.82 -17.18 14.60
N ILE A 218 -4.44 -16.07 15.22
CA ILE A 218 -5.27 -14.85 15.26
C ILE A 218 -5.48 -14.32 13.84
N LEU A 219 -4.41 -14.14 13.07
CA LEU A 219 -4.52 -13.67 11.68
C LEU A 219 -5.39 -14.60 10.84
N ASN A 220 -5.20 -15.92 10.95
CA ASN A 220 -6.03 -16.88 10.23
C ASN A 220 -7.51 -16.77 10.64
N ALA A 221 -7.80 -16.56 11.92
CA ALA A 221 -9.18 -16.36 12.38
C ALA A 221 -9.77 -15.06 11.81
N LEU A 222 -9.03 -13.94 11.85
CA LEU A 222 -9.43 -12.66 11.28
C LEU A 222 -9.70 -12.78 9.77
N TYR A 223 -8.75 -13.36 9.01
CA TYR A 223 -8.87 -13.55 7.57
C TYR A 223 -10.00 -14.50 7.18
N SER A 224 -10.21 -15.59 7.93
CA SER A 224 -11.32 -16.53 7.66
C SER A 224 -12.70 -15.88 7.76
N ARG A 225 -12.82 -14.77 8.50
CA ARG A 225 -14.04 -13.98 8.63
C ARG A 225 -14.01 -12.69 7.83
N GLN A 226 -13.01 -12.49 6.97
CA GLN A 226 -12.82 -11.27 6.18
C GLN A 226 -12.79 -10.00 7.05
N VAL A 227 -12.25 -10.10 8.27
CA VAL A 227 -12.07 -8.92 9.14
C VAL A 227 -11.02 -8.00 8.50
N GLY A 228 -11.38 -6.74 8.26
CA GLY A 228 -10.57 -5.78 7.52
C GLY A 228 -10.39 -6.09 6.03
N GLY A 229 -11.04 -7.13 5.50
CA GLY A 229 -10.98 -7.50 4.09
C GLY A 229 -12.12 -6.90 3.27
N VAL A 230 -11.93 -6.87 1.95
CA VAL A 230 -13.00 -6.53 1.00
C VAL A 230 -14.03 -7.64 0.99
N ARG A 231 -15.30 -7.30 1.26
CA ARG A 231 -16.40 -8.26 1.48
C ARG A 231 -17.24 -8.46 0.22
N VAL A 232 -16.55 -8.57 -0.91
CA VAL A 232 -17.14 -8.99 -2.18
C VAL A 232 -16.50 -10.30 -2.56
N THR A 233 -17.28 -11.37 -2.48
CA THR A 233 -16.95 -12.58 -3.23
C THR A 233 -17.51 -12.35 -4.62
N VAL A 234 -16.65 -11.98 -5.57
CA VAL A 234 -17.06 -11.97 -6.97
C VAL A 234 -16.94 -13.42 -7.45
N ASP A 235 -18.06 -13.98 -7.89
CA ASP A 235 -18.11 -15.31 -8.46
C ASP A 235 -17.48 -15.27 -9.87
N ASP A 236 -16.49 -16.15 -10.12
CA ASP A 236 -15.82 -16.23 -11.42
C ASP A 236 -16.82 -16.57 -12.53
N ASP A 237 -17.84 -17.39 -12.23
CA ASP A 237 -18.91 -17.71 -13.18
C ASP A 237 -19.70 -16.44 -13.52
N PHE A 238 -20.00 -15.58 -12.54
CA PHE A 238 -20.68 -14.30 -12.80
C PHE A 238 -19.83 -13.36 -13.66
N LEU A 239 -18.52 -13.28 -13.40
CA LEU A 239 -17.59 -12.47 -14.19
C LEU A 239 -17.58 -12.90 -15.65
N GLU A 240 -17.50 -14.21 -15.89
CA GLU A 240 -17.51 -14.78 -17.24
C GLU A 240 -18.84 -14.52 -17.96
N HIS A 241 -19.98 -14.79 -17.29
CA HIS A 241 -21.31 -14.52 -17.87
C HIS A 241 -21.56 -13.04 -18.15
N ALA A 242 -21.00 -12.15 -17.33
CA ALA A 242 -21.14 -10.71 -17.48
C ALA A 242 -20.11 -10.09 -18.44
N ASP A 243 -19.19 -10.89 -18.99
CA ASP A 243 -18.04 -10.47 -19.80
C ASP A 243 -17.24 -9.37 -19.10
N ILE A 244 -16.94 -9.58 -17.81
CA ILE A 244 -16.15 -8.68 -16.97
C ILE A 244 -14.80 -9.35 -16.71
N GLY A 245 -13.73 -8.81 -17.30
CA GLY A 245 -12.38 -9.33 -17.11
C GLY A 245 -11.81 -9.00 -15.73
N ALA A 246 -10.71 -9.68 -15.37
CA ALA A 246 -9.99 -9.48 -14.11
C ALA A 246 -9.47 -8.04 -13.88
N PHE A 247 -9.45 -7.22 -14.93
CA PHE A 247 -8.99 -5.83 -14.92
C PHE A 247 -10.13 -4.81 -15.09
N ASP A 248 -11.38 -5.26 -15.27
CA ASP A 248 -12.56 -4.40 -15.45
C ASP A 248 -13.14 -3.94 -14.10
N THR A 249 -12.27 -3.51 -13.19
CA THR A 249 -12.64 -3.31 -11.79
C THR A 249 -13.72 -2.25 -11.61
N SER A 250 -13.67 -1.14 -12.37
CA SER A 250 -14.74 -0.15 -12.27
C SER A 250 -16.10 -0.68 -12.72
N ARG A 251 -16.13 -1.61 -13.69
CA ARG A 251 -17.38 -2.14 -14.23
C ARG A 251 -18.11 -2.95 -13.18
N TRP A 252 -17.39 -3.76 -12.38
CA TRP A 252 -18.03 -4.47 -11.27
C TRP A 252 -18.36 -3.54 -10.10
N VAL A 253 -17.50 -2.58 -9.76
CA VAL A 253 -17.77 -1.61 -8.68
C VAL A 253 -19.04 -0.82 -8.98
N LYS A 254 -19.19 -0.25 -10.19
CA LYS A 254 -20.39 0.52 -10.59
C LYS A 254 -21.67 -0.32 -10.56
N ARG A 255 -21.56 -1.64 -10.77
CA ARG A 255 -22.70 -2.57 -10.67
C ARG A 255 -23.04 -2.95 -9.23
N LEU A 256 -22.05 -3.03 -8.34
CA LEU A 256 -22.25 -3.38 -6.93
C LEU A 256 -22.52 -2.18 -6.02
N HIS A 257 -22.10 -0.97 -6.39
CA HIS A 257 -22.28 0.24 -5.60
C HIS A 257 -23.72 0.48 -5.12
N PRO A 258 -24.79 0.22 -5.91
CA PRO A 258 -26.15 0.39 -5.44
C PRO A 258 -26.54 -0.56 -4.29
N LEU A 259 -25.73 -1.57 -3.98
CA LEU A 259 -26.09 -2.70 -3.12
C LEU A 259 -25.37 -2.68 -1.76
N ARG A 260 -24.35 -1.82 -1.56
CA ARG A 260 -23.53 -1.83 -0.33
C ARG A 260 -22.90 -0.47 -0.04
N ASP A 261 -22.96 -0.06 1.23
CA ASP A 261 -22.21 1.09 1.75
C ASP A 261 -20.76 0.68 2.05
N TRP A 262 -19.83 1.36 1.38
CA TRP A 262 -18.38 1.15 1.49
C TRP A 262 -17.67 2.19 2.34
N SER A 263 -18.39 3.02 3.10
CA SER A 263 -17.76 3.91 4.08
C SER A 263 -16.88 3.12 5.05
N LEU A 264 -15.74 3.70 5.44
CA LEU A 264 -14.76 3.10 6.33
C LEU A 264 -15.36 2.87 7.72
N LEU A 265 -16.17 3.81 8.23
CA LEU A 265 -16.85 3.66 9.51
C LEU A 265 -17.86 2.50 9.48
N ARG A 266 -18.64 2.37 8.42
CA ARG A 266 -19.56 1.23 8.26
C ARG A 266 -18.80 -0.09 8.17
N GLN A 267 -17.68 -0.10 7.46
CA GLN A 267 -16.83 -1.28 7.36
C GLN A 267 -16.25 -1.67 8.73
N LEU A 268 -15.85 -0.69 9.55
CA LEU A 268 -15.31 -0.91 10.89
C LEU A 268 -16.36 -1.45 11.87
N ASP A 269 -17.59 -0.93 11.84
CA ASP A 269 -18.71 -1.45 12.66
C ASP A 269 -18.98 -2.94 12.38
N GLU A 270 -18.89 -3.32 11.10
CA GLU A 270 -19.03 -4.72 10.67
C GLU A 270 -17.85 -5.61 11.08
N ASP A 271 -16.63 -5.06 11.20
CA ASP A 271 -15.46 -5.77 11.73
C ASP A 271 -15.58 -6.00 13.23
N GLU A 272 -16.01 -4.96 13.96
CA GLU A 272 -16.24 -5.01 15.40
C GLU A 272 -17.24 -6.12 15.77
N ALA A 273 -18.35 -6.20 15.05
CA ALA A 273 -19.35 -7.26 15.24
C ALA A 273 -18.80 -8.68 14.98
N ARG A 274 -17.94 -8.86 13.95
CA ARG A 274 -17.34 -10.17 13.63
C ARG A 274 -16.32 -10.62 14.65
N ILE A 275 -15.50 -9.71 15.13
CA ILE A 275 -14.54 -10.03 16.19
C ILE A 275 -15.29 -10.39 17.47
N GLU A 276 -16.38 -9.69 17.81
CA GLU A 276 -17.19 -10.08 18.96
C GLU A 276 -17.78 -11.49 18.79
N GLU A 277 -18.30 -11.82 17.60
CA GLU A 277 -18.71 -13.21 17.27
C GLU A 277 -17.56 -14.22 17.47
N LEU A 278 -16.35 -13.89 17.00
CA LEU A 278 -15.17 -14.75 17.15
C LEU A 278 -14.76 -14.91 18.63
N ARG A 279 -14.92 -13.88 19.46
CA ARG A 279 -14.66 -13.91 20.91
C ARG A 279 -15.71 -14.76 21.63
N GLU A 280 -16.99 -14.55 21.37
CA GLU A 280 -18.09 -15.35 21.92
C GLU A 280 -17.92 -16.84 21.60
N LYS A 281 -17.51 -17.15 20.37
CA LYS A 281 -17.24 -18.53 19.91
C LYS A 281 -15.86 -19.07 20.33
N ARG A 282 -15.07 -18.28 21.06
CA ARG A 282 -13.73 -18.65 21.58
C ARG A 282 -12.72 -19.02 20.49
N PHE A 283 -12.87 -18.45 19.29
CA PHE A 283 -11.87 -18.57 18.21
C PHE A 283 -10.67 -17.64 18.43
N ILE A 284 -10.91 -16.48 19.05
CA ILE A 284 -9.88 -15.52 19.47
C ILE A 284 -10.14 -15.09 20.91
N ASP A 285 -9.06 -14.87 21.66
CA ASP A 285 -9.10 -14.40 23.05
C ASP A 285 -8.12 -13.23 23.21
N VAL A 286 -8.35 -12.19 22.40
CA VAL A 286 -7.54 -10.98 22.35
C VAL A 286 -8.48 -9.78 22.36
N ASP A 287 -8.14 -8.77 23.16
CA ASP A 287 -8.87 -7.52 23.18
C ASP A 287 -8.36 -6.56 22.08
N PHE A 288 -9.27 -6.19 21.19
CA PHE A 288 -9.05 -5.26 20.09
C PHE A 288 -9.73 -3.90 20.29
N SER A 289 -10.29 -3.62 21.48
CA SER A 289 -10.97 -2.36 21.79
C SER A 289 -10.15 -1.12 21.44
N TRP A 290 -8.85 -1.15 21.74
CA TRP A 290 -7.89 -0.09 21.42
C TRP A 290 -7.80 0.16 19.91
N ARG A 291 -7.84 -0.90 19.08
CA ARG A 291 -7.72 -0.82 17.64
C ARG A 291 -8.97 -0.23 17.00
N TYR A 292 -10.16 -0.57 17.49
CA TYR A 292 -11.39 0.08 17.03
C TYR A 292 -11.39 1.57 17.33
N LYS A 293 -10.96 1.95 18.53
CA LYS A 293 -10.90 3.37 18.90
C LYS A 293 -9.97 4.13 17.97
N GLU A 294 -8.76 3.61 17.77
CA GLU A 294 -7.76 4.19 16.86
C GLU A 294 -8.28 4.31 15.43
N LEU A 295 -8.80 3.21 14.85
CA LEU A 295 -9.34 3.20 13.50
C LEU A 295 -10.56 4.10 13.35
N ARG A 296 -11.44 4.17 14.35
CA ARG A 296 -12.64 5.01 14.31
C ARG A 296 -12.29 6.50 14.31
N GLU A 297 -11.32 6.90 15.13
CA GLU A 297 -10.78 8.27 15.12
C GLU A 297 -10.17 8.61 13.75
N TYR A 298 -9.34 7.72 13.21
CA TYR A 298 -8.67 7.92 11.94
C TYR A 298 -9.63 7.93 10.74
N TYR A 299 -10.55 6.96 10.65
CA TYR A 299 -11.55 6.84 9.57
C TYR A 299 -12.54 7.99 9.57
N LYS A 300 -12.94 8.47 10.75
CA LYS A 300 -13.78 9.65 10.84
C LYS A 300 -13.09 10.88 10.22
N ALA A 301 -11.84 11.13 10.59
CA ALA A 301 -11.08 12.25 10.02
C ALA A 301 -10.90 12.12 8.50
N MET A 302 -10.69 10.89 7.99
CA MET A 302 -10.57 10.60 6.56
C MET A 302 -11.88 10.83 5.80
N GLU A 303 -13.00 10.32 6.31
CA GLU A 303 -14.31 10.54 5.66
C GLU A 303 -14.70 12.02 5.66
N GLU A 304 -14.39 12.75 6.75
CA GLU A 304 -14.60 14.19 6.82
C GLU A 304 -13.76 14.95 5.79
N SER A 305 -12.49 14.57 5.56
CA SER A 305 -11.63 15.20 4.57
C SER A 305 -12.06 14.90 3.13
N LEU A 306 -12.58 13.70 2.87
CA LEU A 306 -13.13 13.31 1.56
C LEU A 306 -14.44 14.02 1.21
N LEU A 307 -15.25 14.39 2.22
CA LEU A 307 -16.51 15.11 2.04
C LEU A 307 -16.32 16.64 1.94
N ALA A 308 -15.20 17.17 2.41
CA ALA A 308 -14.91 18.59 2.29
C ALA A 308 -14.74 18.95 0.80
N PRO A 309 -15.53 19.87 0.24
CA PRO A 309 -15.39 20.26 -1.16
C PRO A 309 -13.97 20.77 -1.36
N HIS A 310 -13.21 20.12 -2.25
CA HIS A 310 -11.92 20.60 -2.71
C HIS A 310 -12.08 22.08 -3.06
N ALA A 311 -11.39 22.96 -2.33
CA ALA A 311 -11.30 24.35 -2.71
C ALA A 311 -10.61 24.37 -4.07
N THR A 312 -11.41 24.48 -5.14
CA THR A 312 -10.94 24.67 -6.50
C THR A 312 -9.86 25.75 -6.46
N PRO A 313 -8.63 25.52 -6.95
CA PRO A 313 -7.67 26.60 -7.08
C PRO A 313 -8.34 27.66 -7.96
N ALA A 314 -8.51 28.86 -7.40
CA ALA A 314 -9.14 29.96 -8.10
C ALA A 314 -8.44 30.13 -9.45
N THR A 315 -9.20 29.91 -10.54
CA THR A 315 -8.75 30.20 -11.89
C THR A 315 -8.29 31.66 -11.89
N PRO A 316 -7.03 31.96 -12.25
CA PRO A 316 -6.59 33.35 -12.33
C PRO A 316 -7.50 34.05 -13.35
N ALA A 317 -8.21 35.07 -12.87
CA ALA A 317 -9.08 35.88 -13.71
C ALA A 317 -8.26 36.41 -14.90
N THR A 318 -8.60 35.97 -16.10
CA THR A 318 -8.09 36.56 -17.33
C THR A 318 -8.47 38.05 -17.35
N PRO A 319 -7.52 38.97 -17.55
CA PRO A 319 -7.85 40.38 -17.68
C PRO A 319 -8.68 40.56 -18.95
N HIS A 320 -9.90 41.08 -18.77
CA HIS A 320 -10.72 41.57 -19.88
C HIS A 320 -9.95 42.70 -20.58
N VAL A 321 -9.55 42.45 -21.82
CA VAL A 321 -9.13 43.49 -22.75
C VAL A 321 -10.41 44.14 -23.26
N ASP A 322 -10.73 45.30 -22.71
CA ASP A 322 -11.73 46.21 -23.28
C ASP A 322 -11.24 46.67 -24.66
N THR A 323 -11.88 46.16 -25.70
CA THR A 323 -11.85 46.78 -27.03
C THR A 323 -13.05 47.71 -27.12
N LYS A 324 -12.79 49.01 -26.93
CA LYS A 324 -13.66 50.08 -27.42
C LYS A 324 -12.83 51.04 -28.25
N GLY A 325 -13.43 51.47 -29.36
CA GLY A 325 -12.86 52.22 -30.47
C GLY A 325 -12.28 53.58 -30.12
#